data_AF-A0A4R4L330-F1
#
_entry.id   AF-A0A4R4L330-F1
#
_cell.length_a   1.000
_cell.length_b   1.000
_cell.length_c   1.000
_cell.angle_alpha   90.00
_cell.angle_beta   90.00
_cell.angle_gamma   90.00
#
_symmetry.space_group_name_H-M   'P 1'
#
loop_
_entity.id
_entity.type
_entity.pdbx_description
1 polymer ?
#
loop_
_entity_poly.entity_id
_entity_poly.type
_entity_poly.pdbx_seq_one_letter_code
_entity_poly.pdbx_strand_id
1 'polypeptide(L)'
;MGLNKETAARLADARLADWQRVSYGEWRAMLDDKDVRQVVGEDGKRYSVVSYAVDDGDGRIRMGVAVDDGGWSAFVPLVRDEIMMPDGTFVE
;
A
#
# COMPACT_ATOMS: atom_id res chain seq x y z
N MET A 1 -8.75 6.09 -20.83
CA MET A 1 -7.46 6.52 -20.27
C MET A 1 -6.96 5.41 -19.37
N GLY A 2 -5.65 5.19 -19.31
CA GLY A 2 -5.07 4.24 -18.38
C GLY A 2 -4.44 4.95 -17.18
N LEU A 3 -4.00 4.12 -16.23
CA LEU A 3 -3.34 4.53 -15.00
C LEU A 3 -2.16 5.47 -15.31
N ASN A 4 -2.16 6.66 -14.72
CA ASN A 4 -0.96 7.48 -14.66
C ASN A 4 -0.01 6.86 -13.62
N LYS A 5 1.05 6.19 -14.10
CA LYS A 5 1.96 5.43 -13.25
C LYS A 5 2.76 6.31 -12.29
N GLU A 6 3.10 7.54 -12.67
CA GLU A 6 3.85 8.45 -11.80
C GLU A 6 2.99 8.94 -10.64
N THR A 7 1.77 9.40 -10.92
CA THR A 7 0.81 9.78 -9.87
C THR A 7 0.47 8.59 -8.98
N ALA A 8 0.23 7.42 -9.56
CA ALA A 8 -0.07 6.21 -8.79
C ALA A 8 1.11 5.79 -7.88
N ALA A 9 2.35 5.86 -8.38
CA ALA A 9 3.54 5.60 -7.59
C ALA A 9 3.65 6.55 -6.40
N ARG A 10 3.50 7.86 -6.63
CA ARG A 10 3.54 8.86 -5.53
C ARG A 10 2.46 8.61 -4.48
N LEU A 11 1.24 8.25 -4.90
CA LEU A 11 0.16 7.90 -3.98
C LEU A 11 0.48 6.65 -3.16
N ALA A 12 1.04 5.62 -3.81
CA ALA A 12 1.45 4.39 -3.15
C ALA A 12 2.58 4.65 -2.14
N ASP A 13 3.63 5.36 -2.56
CA ASP A 13 4.79 5.70 -1.73
C ASP A 13 4.38 6.55 -0.52
N ALA A 14 3.53 7.57 -0.72
CA ALA A 14 3.03 8.41 0.36
C ALA A 14 2.22 7.61 1.40
N ARG A 15 1.33 6.73 0.93
CA ARG A 15 0.52 5.89 1.82
C ARG A 15 1.37 4.86 2.55
N LEU A 16 2.38 4.29 1.90
CA LEU A 16 3.31 3.35 2.50
C LEU A 16 4.17 4.04 3.57
N ALA A 17 4.62 5.28 3.31
CA ALA A 17 5.34 6.09 4.29
C ALA A 17 4.50 6.41 5.54
N ASP A 18 3.17 6.55 5.41
CA ASP A 18 2.29 6.67 6.58
C ASP A 18 2.26 5.38 7.40
N TRP A 19 2.25 4.22 6.74
CA TRP A 19 2.32 2.92 7.42
C TRP A 19 3.68 2.68 8.08
N GLN A 20 4.78 3.14 7.51
CA GLN A 20 6.11 3.03 8.12
C GLN A 20 6.22 3.78 9.47
N ARG A 21 5.28 4.69 9.79
CA ARG A 21 5.25 5.43 11.06
C ARG A 21 4.39 4.77 12.14
N VAL A 22 3.67 3.70 11.82
CA VAL A 22 2.84 2.98 12.80
C VAL A 22 3.58 1.76 13.36
N SER A 23 3.07 1.21 14.46
CA SER A 23 3.73 0.10 15.15
C SER A 23 3.54 -1.25 14.44
N TYR A 24 4.43 -2.21 14.74
CA TYR A 24 4.28 -3.61 14.31
C TYR A 24 2.91 -4.21 14.68
N GLY A 25 2.35 -3.84 15.84
CA GLY A 25 1.02 -4.30 16.25
C GLY A 25 -0.09 -3.85 15.31
N GLU A 26 0.01 -2.61 14.80
CA GLU A 26 -0.95 -2.07 13.81
C GLU A 26 -0.79 -2.77 12.46
N TRP A 27 0.45 -3.08 12.05
CA TRP A 27 0.68 -3.87 10.83
C TRP A 27 0.10 -5.28 10.97
N ARG A 28 0.24 -5.89 12.14
CA ARG A 28 -0.32 -7.22 12.43
C ARG A 28 -1.83 -7.22 12.42
N ALA A 29 -2.47 -6.18 12.96
CA ALA A 29 -3.92 -6.03 12.90
C ALA A 29 -4.43 -5.95 11.44
N MET A 30 -3.62 -5.42 10.52
CA MET A 30 -3.96 -5.32 9.09
C MET A 30 -3.85 -6.65 8.33
N LEU A 31 -3.37 -7.74 8.94
CA LEU A 31 -3.36 -9.08 8.29
C LEU A 31 -4.78 -9.61 8.04
N ASP A 32 -5.72 -9.22 8.91
CA ASP A 32 -7.12 -9.65 8.85
C ASP A 32 -8.05 -8.58 8.23
N ASP A 33 -7.48 -7.47 7.73
CA ASP A 33 -8.25 -6.33 7.19
C ASP A 33 -7.58 -5.71 5.95
N LYS A 34 -8.20 -4.66 5.42
CA LYS A 34 -7.64 -3.78 4.39
C LYS A 34 -8.20 -2.37 4.57
N ASP A 35 -7.34 -1.37 4.38
CA ASP A 35 -7.76 0.03 4.30
C ASP A 35 -7.94 0.43 2.84
N VAL A 36 -9.16 0.82 2.47
CA VAL A 36 -9.52 1.22 1.10
C VAL A 36 -9.84 2.72 1.08
N ARG A 37 -9.15 3.46 0.22
CA ARG A 37 -9.34 4.91 0.06
C ARG A 37 -9.56 5.29 -1.39
N GLN A 38 -10.41 6.29 -1.61
CA GLN A 38 -10.59 6.94 -2.90
C GLN A 38 -9.91 8.31 -2.86
N VAL A 39 -8.93 8.52 -3.72
CA VAL A 39 -8.09 9.74 -3.72
C VAL A 39 -8.13 10.38 -5.10
N VAL A 40 -8.20 11.71 -5.15
CA VAL A 40 -8.04 12.46 -6.41
C VAL A 40 -6.56 12.79 -6.57
N GLY A 41 -5.93 12.31 -7.64
CA GLY A 41 -4.54 12.60 -7.96
C GLY A 41 -4.36 14.02 -8.49
N GLU A 42 -3.10 14.47 -8.55
CA GLU A 42 -2.73 15.80 -9.08
C GLU A 42 -3.14 15.99 -10.55
N ASP A 43 -3.34 14.90 -11.29
CA ASP A 43 -3.85 14.90 -12.66
C ASP A 43 -5.38 14.99 -12.75
N GLY A 44 -6.06 15.20 -11.61
CA GLY A 44 -7.51 15.34 -11.50
C GLY A 44 -8.29 14.03 -11.59
N LYS A 45 -7.62 12.88 -11.75
CA LYS A 45 -8.29 11.57 -11.81
C LYS A 45 -8.50 10.99 -10.42
N ARG A 46 -9.50 10.12 -10.30
CA ARG A 46 -9.75 9.36 -9.07
C ARG A 46 -8.99 8.03 -9.13
N TYR A 47 -8.37 7.68 -8.01
CA TYR A 47 -7.62 6.46 -7.79
C TYR A 47 -8.19 5.71 -6.59
N SER A 48 -8.20 4.39 -6.70
CA SER A 48 -8.33 3.49 -5.56
C SER A 48 -6.95 3.26 -4.96
N VAL A 49 -6.80 3.48 -3.66
CA VAL A 49 -5.57 3.22 -2.90
C VAL A 49 -5.91 2.23 -1.80
N VAL A 50 -5.35 1.03 -1.87
CA VAL A 50 -5.65 -0.07 -0.96
C VAL A 50 -4.39 -0.45 -0.20
N SER A 51 -4.42 -0.34 1.13
CA SER A 51 -3.38 -0.89 2.00
C SER A 51 -3.82 -2.23 2.57
N TYR A 52 -2.92 -3.20 2.56
CA TYR A 52 -3.14 -4.55 3.08
C TYR A 52 -1.84 -5.12 3.62
N ALA A 53 -1.92 -6.00 4.61
CA ALA A 53 -0.76 -6.72 5.10
C ALA A 53 -0.82 -8.20 4.70
N VAL A 54 0.36 -8.81 4.55
CA VAL A 54 0.51 -10.26 4.40
C VAL A 54 1.58 -10.78 5.34
N ASP A 55 1.39 -12.01 5.83
CA ASP A 55 2.41 -12.72 6.60
C ASP A 55 3.57 -13.08 5.66
N ASP A 56 4.76 -12.55 5.95
CA ASP A 56 5.98 -12.76 5.15
C ASP A 56 6.89 -13.85 5.77
N GLY A 57 6.37 -14.61 6.74
CA GLY A 57 7.12 -15.65 7.45
C GLY A 57 8.04 -15.10 8.54
N ASP A 58 8.44 -15.97 9.47
CA ASP A 58 9.30 -15.62 10.62
C ASP A 58 8.76 -14.46 11.48
N GLY A 59 7.44 -14.29 11.49
CA GLY A 59 6.77 -13.17 12.16
C GLY A 59 6.95 -11.83 11.45
N ARG A 60 7.61 -11.78 10.28
CA ARG A 60 7.71 -10.57 9.47
C ARG A 60 6.38 -10.29 8.80
N ILE A 61 6.08 -9.00 8.63
CA ILE A 61 4.84 -8.55 7.99
C ILE A 61 5.23 -7.68 6.81
N ARG A 62 4.66 -7.99 5.65
CA ARG A 62 4.78 -7.13 4.47
C ARG A 62 3.52 -6.27 4.35
N MET A 63 3.69 -4.95 4.40
CA MET A 63 2.63 -4.00 4.12
C MET A 63 2.68 -3.64 2.63
N GLY A 64 1.63 -3.97 1.90
CA GLY A 64 1.44 -3.59 0.51
C GLY A 64 0.48 -2.40 0.38
N VAL A 65 0.78 -1.51 -0.57
CA VAL A 65 -0.14 -0.49 -1.06
C VAL A 65 -0.35 -0.67 -2.56
N ALA A 66 -1.56 -1.01 -2.95
CA ALA A 66 -1.99 -1.14 -4.34
C ALA A 66 -2.75 0.12 -4.78
N VAL A 67 -2.45 0.60 -6.00
CA VAL A 67 -3.11 1.76 -6.61
C VAL A 67 -3.58 1.46 -8.03
N ASP A 68 -4.85 1.73 -8.28
CA ASP A 68 -5.50 1.59 -9.59
C ASP A 68 -6.46 2.76 -9.90
N ASP A 69 -6.90 2.85 -11.15
CA ASP A 69 -7.85 3.86 -11.64
C ASP A 69 -9.28 3.33 -11.86
N GLY A 70 -9.59 2.13 -11.35
CA GLY A 70 -10.85 1.43 -11.56
C GLY A 70 -11.07 0.87 -12.97
N GLY A 71 -10.13 1.09 -13.90
CA GLY A 71 -10.14 0.53 -15.24
C GLY A 71 -9.43 -0.83 -15.31
N TRP A 72 -8.72 -1.08 -16.41
CA TRP A 72 -7.92 -2.31 -16.58
C TRP A 72 -6.81 -2.46 -15.53
N SER A 73 -6.36 -1.35 -14.93
CA SER A 73 -5.36 -1.39 -13.87
C SER A 73 -5.86 -2.05 -12.59
N ALA A 74 -7.17 -2.21 -12.39
CA ALA A 74 -7.72 -2.94 -11.24
C ALA A 74 -7.35 -4.44 -11.23
N PHE A 75 -6.99 -5.02 -12.40
CA PHE A 75 -6.50 -6.40 -12.48
C PHE A 75 -5.01 -6.54 -12.22
N VAL A 76 -4.24 -5.47 -12.47
CA VAL A 76 -2.78 -5.42 -12.27
C VAL A 76 -2.42 -4.03 -11.74
N PRO A 77 -2.73 -3.75 -10.46
CA PRO A 77 -2.50 -2.43 -9.88
C PRO A 77 -1.01 -2.14 -9.77
N LEU A 78 -0.65 -0.87 -9.64
CA LEU A 78 0.70 -0.52 -9.21
C LEU A 78 0.81 -0.84 -7.72
N VAL A 79 1.86 -1.59 -7.34
CA VAL A 79 2.10 -1.96 -5.95
C VAL A 79 3.43 -1.39 -5.47
N ARG A 80 3.43 -0.95 -4.21
CA ARG A 80 4.60 -0.66 -3.39
C ARG A 80 4.46 -1.42 -2.10
N ASP A 81 5.56 -1.91 -1.56
CA ASP A 81 5.53 -2.67 -0.33
C ASP A 81 6.81 -2.46 0.48
N GLU A 82 6.69 -2.78 1.77
CA GLU A 82 7.76 -2.71 2.74
C GLU A 82 7.60 -3.87 3.73
N ILE A 83 8.70 -4.37 4.29
CA ILE A 83 8.69 -5.49 5.23
C ILE A 83 9.18 -5.03 6.60
N MET A 84 8.39 -5.27 7.64
CA MET A 84 8.74 -4.99 9.03
C MET A 84 9.02 -6.29 9.79
N MET A 85 10.13 -6.31 10.53
CA MET A 85 10.50 -7.37 11.46
C MET A 85 9.71 -7.27 12.77
N PRO A 86 9.58 -8.36 13.56
CA PRO A 86 8.86 -8.34 14.84
C PRO A 86 9.37 -7.32 15.87
N ASP A 87 10.62 -6.88 15.75
CA ASP A 87 11.23 -5.85 16.61
C ASP A 87 10.92 -4.42 16.16
N GLY A 88 10.15 -4.25 15.07
CA GLY A 88 9.74 -2.96 14.51
C GLY A 88 10.74 -2.33 13.54
N THR A 89 11.85 -3.02 13.22
CA THR A 89 12.79 -2.56 12.19
C THR A 89 12.35 -3.00 10.80
N PHE A 90 12.83 -2.32 9.76
CA PHE A 90 12.51 -2.64 8.36
C PHE A 90 13.64 -3.45 7.71
N VAL A 91 13.28 -4.27 6.72
CA VAL A 91 14.25 -5.03 5.91
C VAL A 91 14.86 -4.09 4.86
N GLU A 92 16.18 -4.15 4.67
CA GLU A 92 16.92 -3.40 3.63
C GLU A 92 16.93 -4.12 2.27
#